data_AF-A0A4Q2LJE8-F1
#
_entry.id   AF-A0A4Q2LJE8-F1
#
_cell.length_a   1.000
_cell.length_b   1.000
_cell.length_c   1.000
_cell.angle_alpha   90.00
_cell.angle_beta   90.00
_cell.angle_gamma   90.00
#
_symmetry.space_group_name_H-M   'P 1'
#
loop_
_entity.id
_entity.type
_entity.pdbx_description
1 polymer ?
#
loop_
_entity_poly.entity_id
_entity_poly.type
_entity_poly.pdbx_seq_one_letter_code
_entity_poly.pdbx_strand_id
1 'polypeptide(L)' 'MLEVKVIMNEEIKETKVDLLHVDTEFTDEINAVVYKGRTYIELRASADAYGAEVTYDSENKRAKLILNKN' A
#
# COMPACT_ATOMS: atom_id res chain seq x y z
N MET A 1 -9.09 11.24 -3.64
CA MET A 1 -9.04 10.44 -4.88
C MET A 1 -7.59 10.02 -5.05
N LEU A 2 -7.25 8.73 -4.88
CA LEU A 2 -5.88 8.25 -5.10
C LEU A 2 -5.71 7.90 -6.57
N GLU A 3 -4.76 8.54 -7.23
CA GLU A 3 -4.38 8.29 -8.62
C GLU A 3 -3.17 7.35 -8.63
N VAL A 4 -3.32 6.14 -9.18
CA VAL A 4 -2.21 5.19 -9.34
C VAL A 4 -1.68 5.35 -10.77
N LYS A 5 -0.48 5.93 -10.89
CA LYS A 5 0.18 6.18 -12.18
C LYS A 5 1.18 5.04 -12.44
N VAL A 6 0.96 4.27 -13.51
CA VAL A 6 1.95 3.28 -13.98
C VAL A 6 3.04 4.04 -14.74
N ILE A 7 4.28 3.98 -14.24
CA ILE A 7 5.40 4.73 -14.80
C ILE A 7 6.38 3.73 -15.41
N MET A 8 6.43 3.70 -16.74
CA MET A 8 7.49 3.03 -17.50
C MET A 8 8.55 4.09 -17.84
N ASN A 9 9.81 3.88 -17.40
CA ASN A 9 11.06 4.58 -17.79
C ASN A 9 11.88 5.27 -16.68
N GLU A 10 11.70 4.96 -15.40
CA GLU A 10 12.61 5.46 -14.35
C GLU A 10 13.03 4.32 -13.40
N GLU A 11 14.19 4.46 -12.77
CA GLU A 11 14.79 3.42 -11.92
C GLU A 11 13.90 3.16 -10.70
N ILE A 12 13.18 2.05 -10.75
CA ILE A 12 12.36 1.53 -9.65
C ILE A 12 13.29 0.70 -8.77
N LYS A 13 13.51 1.14 -7.52
CA LYS A 13 14.23 0.32 -6.55
C LYS A 13 13.24 -0.42 -5.68
N GLU A 14 13.12 -1.72 -5.93
CA GLU A 14 12.42 -2.63 -5.04
C GLU A 14 13.20 -2.79 -3.73
N THR A 15 12.48 -2.76 -2.62
CA THR A 15 13.04 -2.93 -1.29
C THR A 15 11.99 -3.55 -0.37
N LYS A 16 12.40 -3.91 0.83
CA LYS A 16 11.50 -4.38 1.88
C LYS A 16 11.50 -3.40 3.03
N VAL A 17 10.33 -3.21 3.63
CA VAL A 17 10.16 -2.33 4.78
C VAL A 17 9.35 -3.06 5.85
N ASP A 18 9.64 -2.74 7.10
CA ASP A 18 8.88 -3.26 8.23
C ASP A 18 7.65 -2.37 8.46
N LEU A 19 6.47 -2.98 8.42
CA LEU A 19 5.23 -2.33 8.79
C LEU A 19 5.03 -2.50 10.31
N LEU A 20 5.24 -1.41 11.05
CA LEU A 20 5.08 -1.40 12.50
C LEU A 20 3.61 -1.16 12.88
N HIS A 21 3.05 -2.10 13.63
CA HIS A 21 1.76 -1.91 14.29
C HIS A 21 1.99 -1.17 15.61
N VAL A 22 1.49 0.06 15.74
CA VAL A 22 1.79 0.92 16.91
C VAL A 22 1.30 0.31 18.23
N ASP A 23 0.25 -0.51 18.18
CA ASP A 23 -0.40 -1.12 19.35
C ASP A 23 -0.10 -2.62 19.51
N THR A 24 0.70 -3.22 18.63
CA THR A 24 1.07 -4.64 18.72
C THR A 24 2.58 -4.84 18.52
N GLU A 25 3.17 -5.85 19.16
CA GLU A 25 4.61 -6.15 19.02
C GLU A 25 4.96 -6.81 17.67
N PHE A 26 4.04 -6.79 16.69
CA PHE A 26 4.20 -7.47 15.41
C PHE A 26 4.64 -6.51 14.30
N THR A 27 5.66 -6.92 13.57
CA THR A 27 6.13 -6.27 12.33
C THR A 27 5.92 -7.22 11.16
N ASP A 28 5.27 -6.74 10.11
CA ASP A 28 5.20 -7.46 8.84
C ASP A 28 6.24 -6.90 7.87
N GLU A 29 7.02 -7.78 7.26
CA GLU A 29 7.94 -7.41 6.19
C GLU A 29 7.14 -7.33 4.87
N ILE A 30 7.02 -6.14 4.31
CA ILE A 30 6.22 -5.91 3.10
C ILE A 30 7.09 -5.40 1.95
N ASN A 31 6.67 -5.67 0.71
CA ASN A 31 7.34 -5.11 -0.45
C ASN A 31 7.07 -3.61 -0.53
N ALA A 32 8.12 -2.88 -0.88
CA ALA A 32 8.08 -1.47 -1.12
C ALA A 32 8.85 -1.10 -2.38
N VAL A 33 8.40 -0.03 -3.01
CA VAL A 33 9.03 0.58 -4.16
C VAL A 33 9.43 1.99 -3.77
N VAL A 34 10.72 2.30 -3.84
CA VAL A 34 11.19 3.69 -3.75
C VAL A 34 11.19 4.29 -5.15
N TYR A 35 10.38 5.34 -5.32
CA TYR A 35 10.21 6.03 -6.58
C TYR A 35 10.14 7.55 -6.37
N LYS A 36 11.04 8.30 -7.04
CA LYS A 36 11.17 9.77 -6.91
C LYS A 36 11.25 10.26 -5.45
N GLY A 37 12.02 9.56 -4.61
CA GLY A 37 12.18 9.90 -3.19
C GLY A 37 10.95 9.63 -2.33
N ARG A 38 9.95 8.92 -2.87
CA ARG A 38 8.76 8.47 -2.15
C ARG A 38 8.77 6.95 -2.05
N THR A 39 8.42 6.43 -0.88
CA THR A 39 8.23 4.99 -0.68
C THR A 39 6.76 4.66 -0.91
N TYR A 40 6.52 3.75 -1.84
CA TYR A 40 5.22 3.17 -2.13
C TYR A 40 5.19 1.77 -1.53
N ILE A 41 4.12 1.43 -0.84
CA ILE A 41 3.92 0.12 -0.22
C ILE A 41 2.67 -0.53 -0.79
N GLU A 42 2.56 -1.85 -0.63
CA GLU A 42 1.39 -2.58 -1.06
C GLU A 42 0.12 -2.10 -0.33
N LEU A 43 -0.89 -1.69 -1.10
CA LEU A 43 -2.14 -1.15 -0.55
C LEU A 43 -2.86 -2.19 0.34
N ARG A 44 -2.80 -3.47 0.00
CA ARG A 44 -3.45 -4.56 0.77
C ARG A 44 -2.75 -4.81 2.10
N ALA A 45 -1.43 -4.96 2.10
CA ALA A 45 -0.66 -5.13 3.32
C ALA A 45 -0.87 -3.96 4.30
N SER A 46 -0.93 -2.73 3.75
CA SER A 46 -1.30 -1.55 4.54
C SER A 46 -2.72 -1.67 5.11
N ALA A 47 -3.69 -2.08 4.30
CA ALA A 47 -5.09 -2.19 4.72
C ALA A 47 -5.28 -3.24 5.82
N ASP A 48 -4.61 -4.39 5.73
CA ASP A 48 -4.66 -5.45 6.74
C ASP A 48 -4.22 -4.93 8.12
N ALA A 49 -3.11 -4.18 8.16
CA ALA A 49 -2.62 -3.54 9.38
C ALA A 49 -3.60 -2.51 9.98
N TYR A 50 -4.39 -1.85 9.14
CA TYR A 50 -5.44 -0.91 9.57
C TYR A 50 -6.80 -1.58 9.82
N GLY A 51 -6.92 -2.91 9.67
CA GLY A 51 -8.21 -3.62 9.74
C GLY A 51 -9.22 -3.17 8.68
N ALA A 52 -8.73 -2.73 7.53
CA ALA A 52 -9.51 -2.16 6.44
C ALA A 52 -9.68 -3.16 5.29
N GLU A 53 -10.76 -3.03 4.52
CA GLU A 53 -10.99 -3.83 3.33
C GLU A 53 -10.55 -3.08 2.05
N VAL A 54 -9.85 -3.76 1.15
CA VAL A 54 -9.51 -3.23 -0.18
C VAL A 54 -10.46 -3.79 -1.23
N THR A 55 -11.18 -2.90 -1.91
CA THR A 55 -12.00 -3.25 -3.07
C THR A 55 -11.41 -2.65 -4.35
N TYR A 56 -11.59 -3.32 -5.48
CA TYR A 56 -11.12 -2.84 -6.78
C TYR A 56 -12.25 -2.87 -7.81
N ASP A 57 -12.53 -1.70 -8.38
CA ASP A 57 -13.41 -1.51 -9.52
C ASP A 57 -12.55 -1.56 -10.79
N SER A 58 -12.68 -2.66 -11.54
CA SER A 58 -11.88 -2.93 -12.74
C SER A 58 -12.33 -2.14 -13.96
N GLU A 59 -13.59 -1.70 -14.00
CA GLU A 59 -14.16 -0.88 -15.07
C GLU A 59 -13.60 0.54 -14.97
N ASN A 60 -13.61 1.12 -13.77
CA ASN A 60 -13.12 2.47 -13.52
C ASN A 60 -11.63 2.54 -13.14
N LYS A 61 -10.94 1.40 -13.00
CA LYS A 61 -9.55 1.29 -12.53
C LYS A 61 -9.32 1.99 -11.18
N ARG A 62 -10.25 1.78 -10.23
CA ARG A 62 -10.22 2.44 -8.92
C ARG A 62 -10.13 1.42 -7.80
N ALA A 63 -9.09 1.56 -6.98
CA ALA A 63 -9.02 0.89 -5.69
C ALA A 63 -9.64 1.78 -4.60
N LYS A 64 -10.38 1.18 -3.66
CA LYS A 64 -10.90 1.85 -2.46
C LYS A 64 -10.43 1.08 -1.24
N LEU A 65 -10.03 1.82 -0.22
CA LEU A 65 -9.78 1.31 1.12
C LEU A 65 -11.01 1.69 1.97
N ILE A 66 -11.66 0.68 2.54
CA ILE A 66 -12.88 0.82 3.33
C ILE A 66 -12.50 0.57 4.79
N LEU A 67 -12.51 1.62 5.60
CA LEU A 67 -12.31 1.52 7.04
C LEU A 67 -13.60 1.01 7.67
N ASN A 68 -13.57 -0.21 8.19
CA ASN A 68 -14.65 -0.73 9.02
C ASN A 68 -14.48 -0.13 10.42
N LYS A 69 -15.06 1.05 10.67
CA LYS A 69 -15.13 1.62 12.01
C LYS A 69 -16.11 0.78 12.84
N ASN A 70 -15.59 0.09 13.84
CA ASN A 70 -16.38 -0.34 15.00
C ASN A 70 -16.61 0.85 15.94
#